data_AF-A0A4D5S535-F1
#
_entry.id   AF-A0A4D5S535-F1
#
_cell.length_a   1.000
_cell.length_b   1.000
_cell.length_c   1.000
_cell.angle_alpha   90.00
_cell.angle_beta   90.00
_cell.angle_gamma   90.00
#
_symmetry.space_group_name_H-M   'P 1'
#
loop_
_entity.id
_entity.type
_entity.pdbx_description
1 polymer ?
#
loop_
_entity_poly.entity_id
_entity_poly.type
_entity_poly.pdbx_seq_one_letter_code
_entity_poly.pdbx_strand_id
1 'polypeptide(L)'
;MISSRTQNVIVWTAVGIGAVVAVSFATTAILRKRKRRKVKRVIDTVLELQKPCVRMKDPERVEELVCKLIKGGPKKLQVVTDFDHTISRSHLNGKACCSTHGVLECSSLITQDFQVQAEKVHEKYYPIEIDPYMSTEEKIPYMVEWYTKSHAILVNCGIKKRDIPQLVEESSIMLRDGCESFFEMLHEHQIPTLVFSAGLGDILEETLKHFQCYFPNLKFISNYMQFDDEGNIIGFKGELIHMYNKNRTSVATPEYFHNVKEKTNIVLLGDSLGDLGMLGDVESQEVVLRIGFLNNKIEERLQQYMKSFDIVLIDDQKALF
;
A
#
# COMPACT_ATOMS: atom_id res chain seq x y z
N MET A 1 97.14 -3.17 44.52
CA MET A 1 96.74 -4.47 45.11
C MET A 1 95.33 -4.75 44.61
N ILE A 2 95.17 -5.54 43.53
CA ILE A 2 94.88 -6.99 43.55
C ILE A 2 93.60 -7.22 44.38
N SER A 3 92.46 -7.76 43.95
CA SER A 3 91.94 -8.61 42.85
C SER A 3 90.39 -8.45 42.97
N SER A 4 89.46 -8.79 42.08
CA SER A 4 89.36 -9.86 41.10
C SER A 4 88.24 -9.57 40.09
N ARG A 5 88.42 -10.08 38.88
CA ARG A 5 87.42 -10.22 37.81
C ARG A 5 86.25 -11.11 38.23
N THR A 6 85.07 -10.84 37.67
CA THR A 6 84.28 -11.90 37.01
C THR A 6 83.44 -11.35 35.85
N GLN A 7 83.58 -12.03 34.72
CA GLN A 7 82.89 -11.87 33.44
C GLN A 7 81.49 -12.50 33.45
N ASN A 8 80.67 -12.00 32.52
CA ASN A 8 79.52 -12.66 31.87
C ASN A 8 78.34 -12.99 32.81
N VAL A 9 77.08 -12.96 32.39
CA VAL A 9 76.50 -13.71 31.28
C VAL A 9 75.17 -13.04 30.94
N ILE A 10 74.93 -12.80 29.64
CA ILE A 10 73.59 -12.57 29.12
C ILE A 10 72.82 -13.88 29.32
N VAL A 11 71.98 -13.92 30.35
CA VAL A 11 71.02 -15.00 30.55
C VAL A 11 69.71 -14.58 29.89
N TRP A 12 69.53 -15.01 28.65
CA TRP A 12 68.21 -15.19 28.08
C TRP A 12 67.53 -16.32 28.85
N THR A 13 66.66 -16.00 29.80
CA THR A 13 65.72 -16.98 30.36
C THR A 13 64.30 -16.46 30.22
N ALA A 14 63.63 -17.06 29.24
CA ALA A 14 62.24 -17.46 29.30
C ALA A 14 61.25 -16.38 29.72
N VAL A 15 60.92 -15.48 28.78
CA VAL A 15 59.56 -14.93 28.72
C VAL A 15 58.63 -16.13 28.52
N GLY A 16 58.05 -16.56 29.63
CA GLY A 16 57.18 -17.73 29.68
C GLY A 16 56.08 -17.66 28.64
N ILE A 17 55.75 -18.82 28.10
CA ILE A 17 54.70 -19.11 27.11
C ILE A 17 53.31 -18.58 27.57
N GLY A 18 53.15 -18.13 28.81
CA GLY A 18 51.96 -17.41 29.30
C GLY A 18 51.75 -16.00 28.73
N ALA A 19 52.80 -15.27 28.31
CA ALA A 19 52.64 -13.89 27.80
C ALA A 19 52.14 -13.84 26.35
N VAL A 20 52.48 -14.83 25.52
CA VAL A 20 52.05 -14.91 24.11
C VAL A 20 50.60 -15.40 24.01
N VAL A 21 50.14 -16.23 24.95
CA VAL A 21 48.74 -16.68 25.01
C VAL A 21 47.81 -15.57 25.49
N ALA A 22 48.22 -14.75 26.46
CA ALA A 22 47.40 -13.62 26.93
C ALA A 22 47.24 -12.51 25.88
N VAL A 23 48.27 -12.21 25.09
CA VAL A 23 48.17 -11.26 23.98
C VAL A 23 47.39 -11.85 22.80
N SER A 24 47.49 -13.15 22.53
CA SER A 24 46.69 -13.81 21.48
C SER A 24 45.20 -13.88 21.84
N PHE A 25 44.84 -14.16 23.09
CA PHE A 25 43.44 -14.13 23.56
C PHE A 25 42.91 -12.70 23.74
N ALA A 26 43.72 -11.73 24.18
CA ALA A 26 43.30 -10.33 24.28
C ALA A 26 43.11 -9.72 22.89
N THR A 27 43.96 -10.02 21.91
CA THR A 27 43.77 -9.57 20.51
C THR A 27 42.60 -10.28 19.85
N THR A 28 42.37 -11.59 20.05
CA THR A 28 41.16 -12.26 19.54
C THR A 28 39.89 -11.85 20.27
N ALA A 29 39.94 -11.49 21.56
CA ALA A 29 38.80 -10.95 22.30
C ALA A 29 38.51 -9.48 21.96
N ILE A 30 39.53 -8.66 21.70
CA ILE A 30 39.40 -7.26 21.24
C ILE A 30 39.01 -7.22 19.75
N LEU A 31 39.46 -8.17 18.93
CA LEU A 31 38.98 -8.37 17.55
C LEU A 31 37.57 -9.01 17.51
N ARG A 32 37.17 -9.81 18.51
CA ARG A 32 35.78 -10.27 18.70
C ARG A 32 34.87 -9.21 19.36
N LYS A 33 35.44 -8.22 20.05
CA LYS A 33 34.75 -7.05 20.65
C LYS A 33 34.81 -5.78 19.81
N ARG A 34 35.40 -5.81 18.60
CA ARG A 34 34.80 -5.04 17.51
C ARG A 34 33.41 -5.63 17.36
N LYS A 35 32.41 -4.99 18.00
CA LYS A 35 30.98 -5.15 17.68
C LYS A 35 30.97 -5.49 16.19
N ARG A 36 30.56 -6.70 15.80
CA ARG A 36 30.07 -6.90 14.44
C ARG A 36 29.08 -5.76 14.30
N ARG A 37 29.47 -4.67 13.61
CA ARG A 37 28.53 -3.64 13.19
C ARG A 37 27.54 -4.50 12.44
N LYS A 38 26.34 -4.72 13.01
CA LYS A 38 25.27 -5.38 12.27
C LYS A 38 25.27 -4.63 10.95
N VAL A 39 25.51 -5.35 9.86
CA VAL A 39 25.38 -4.76 8.53
C VAL A 39 23.98 -4.18 8.55
N LYS A 40 23.89 -2.86 8.51
CA LYS A 40 22.62 -2.17 8.67
C LYS A 40 21.90 -2.42 7.36
N ARG A 41 20.79 -3.16 7.42
CA ARG A 41 19.94 -3.42 6.25
C ARG A 41 19.44 -2.08 5.73
N VAL A 42 19.18 -1.96 4.43
CA VAL A 42 18.59 -0.78 3.81
C VAL A 42 17.31 -0.41 4.56
N ILE A 43 16.44 -1.38 4.86
CA ILE A 43 15.20 -1.13 5.62
C ILE A 43 15.44 -0.58 7.03
N ASP A 44 16.58 -0.90 7.67
CA ASP A 44 16.94 -0.37 8.99
C ASP A 44 17.40 1.11 8.90
N THR A 45 17.75 1.58 7.70
CA THR A 45 18.16 2.97 7.43
C THR A 45 17.00 3.90 7.09
N VAL A 46 15.87 3.36 6.65
CA VAL A 46 14.65 4.11 6.33
C VAL A 46 13.85 4.33 7.61
N LEU A 47 13.79 5.58 8.10
CA LEU A 47 13.17 5.93 9.38
C LEU A 47 11.67 5.62 9.39
N GLU A 48 11.03 5.79 8.25
CA GLU A 48 9.62 5.55 8.00
C GLU A 48 9.24 4.09 8.28
N LEU A 49 10.13 3.14 7.94
CA LEU A 49 9.93 1.71 8.19
C LEU A 49 10.19 1.31 9.65
N GLN A 50 10.72 2.20 10.48
CA GLN A 50 10.96 1.97 11.91
C GLN A 50 9.79 2.44 12.79
N LYS A 51 8.73 3.00 12.20
CA LYS A 51 7.59 3.52 12.96
C LYS A 51 6.81 2.40 13.67
N PRO A 52 6.22 2.66 14.84
CA PRO A 52 5.41 1.67 15.57
C PRO A 52 4.13 1.21 14.86
N CYS A 53 3.70 1.85 13.78
CA CYS A 53 2.58 1.39 12.95
C CYS A 53 3.01 0.32 11.92
N VAL A 54 4.32 0.17 11.65
CA VAL A 54 4.83 -0.73 10.61
C VAL A 54 5.03 -2.13 11.18
N ARG A 55 4.50 -3.14 10.48
CA ARG A 55 4.73 -4.55 10.79
C ARG A 55 5.24 -5.27 9.54
N MET A 56 6.20 -6.17 9.76
CA MET A 56 6.75 -7.03 8.72
C MET A 56 6.85 -8.43 9.30
N LYS A 57 6.23 -9.42 8.65
CA LYS A 57 6.34 -10.82 9.08
C LYS A 57 7.76 -11.35 8.87
N ASP A 58 8.37 -10.97 7.74
CA ASP A 58 9.71 -11.37 7.34
C ASP A 58 10.51 -10.15 6.85
N PRO A 59 11.19 -9.44 7.77
CA PRO A 59 12.00 -8.28 7.40
C PRO A 59 13.16 -8.59 6.45
N GLU A 60 13.70 -9.82 6.45
CA GLU A 60 14.80 -10.19 5.53
C GLU A 60 14.28 -10.29 4.09
N ARG A 61 13.08 -10.87 3.91
CA ARG A 61 12.39 -10.86 2.61
C ARG A 61 12.07 -9.43 2.14
N VAL A 62 11.61 -8.56 3.03
CA VAL A 62 11.34 -7.15 2.69
C VAL A 62 12.62 -6.45 2.23
N GLU A 63 13.73 -6.64 2.96
CA GLU A 63 15.05 -6.12 2.57
C GLU A 63 15.47 -6.60 1.18
N GLU A 64 15.29 -7.90 0.88
CA GLU A 64 15.61 -8.46 -0.44
C GLU A 64 14.77 -7.79 -1.54
N LEU A 65 13.46 -7.66 -1.34
CA LEU A 65 12.56 -7.01 -2.30
C LEU A 65 12.95 -5.54 -2.51
N VAL A 66 13.16 -4.78 -1.44
CA VAL A 66 13.58 -3.36 -1.51
C VAL A 66 14.91 -3.22 -2.23
N CYS A 67 15.90 -4.07 -1.95
CA CYS A 67 17.19 -4.06 -2.66
C CYS A 67 17.01 -4.32 -4.16
N LYS A 68 16.14 -5.26 -4.56
CA LYS A 68 15.84 -5.52 -5.97
C LYS A 68 15.10 -4.36 -6.64
N LEU A 69 14.17 -3.71 -5.94
CA LEU A 69 13.50 -2.49 -6.43
C LEU A 69 14.51 -1.37 -6.69
N ILE A 70 15.39 -1.08 -5.72
CA ILE A 70 16.45 -0.07 -5.85
C ILE A 70 17.39 -0.39 -7.02
N LYS A 71 17.81 -1.66 -7.13
CA LYS A 71 18.70 -2.11 -8.22
C LYS A 71 18.05 -1.97 -9.60
N GLY A 72 16.73 -2.23 -9.71
CA GLY A 72 15.99 -2.08 -10.96
C GLY A 72 15.73 -0.62 -11.33
N GLY A 73 15.59 0.24 -10.33
CA GLY A 73 15.37 1.67 -10.48
C GLY A 73 14.06 2.05 -11.19
N PRO A 74 13.86 3.35 -11.49
CA PRO A 74 12.64 3.88 -12.11
C PRO A 74 12.27 3.23 -13.45
N LYS A 75 13.27 2.78 -14.20
CA LYS A 75 13.07 2.18 -15.52
C LYS A 75 12.26 0.89 -15.46
N LYS A 76 12.41 0.08 -14.40
CA LYS A 76 11.67 -1.17 -14.19
C LYS A 76 10.45 -1.03 -13.28
N LEU A 77 10.27 0.11 -12.62
CA LEU A 77 9.23 0.29 -11.60
C LEU A 77 7.88 0.69 -12.22
N GLN A 78 6.80 0.09 -11.71
CA GLN A 78 5.42 0.56 -11.80
C GLN A 78 4.75 0.48 -10.42
N VAL A 79 3.69 1.26 -10.24
CA VAL A 79 2.85 1.22 -9.03
C VAL A 79 1.45 0.74 -9.41
N VAL A 80 0.89 -0.14 -8.58
CA VAL A 80 -0.52 -0.54 -8.67
C VAL A 80 -1.15 -0.32 -7.30
N THR A 81 -2.17 0.52 -7.23
CA THR A 81 -2.75 0.95 -5.97
C THR A 81 -4.26 0.87 -6.02
N ASP A 82 -4.88 0.45 -4.93
CA ASP A 82 -6.27 0.81 -4.66
C ASP A 82 -6.38 2.31 -4.34
N PHE A 83 -7.60 2.85 -4.23
CA PHE A 83 -7.85 4.23 -3.86
C PHE A 83 -8.49 4.39 -2.48
N ASP A 84 -9.66 3.81 -2.26
CA ASP A 84 -10.47 4.05 -1.07
C ASP A 84 -9.79 3.44 0.15
N HIS A 85 -9.51 4.26 1.17
CA HIS A 85 -8.79 3.86 2.39
C HIS A 85 -7.34 3.36 2.18
N THR A 86 -6.83 3.40 0.94
CA THR A 86 -5.43 3.17 0.58
C THR A 86 -4.73 4.50 0.32
N ILE A 87 -5.17 5.22 -0.72
CA ILE A 87 -4.71 6.57 -1.07
C ILE A 87 -5.53 7.61 -0.31
N SER A 88 -6.84 7.41 -0.20
CA SER A 88 -7.68 8.18 0.70
C SER A 88 -7.55 7.69 2.14
N ARG A 89 -7.83 8.56 3.11
CA ARG A 89 -7.82 8.21 4.53
C ARG A 89 -8.98 7.29 4.87
N SER A 90 -8.80 6.46 5.89
CA SER A 90 -9.93 5.82 6.55
C SER A 90 -10.59 6.75 7.57
N HIS A 91 -9.82 7.62 8.21
CA HIS A 91 -10.34 8.60 9.15
C HIS A 91 -9.41 9.81 9.34
N LEU A 92 -9.97 10.89 9.89
CA LEU A 92 -9.23 12.03 10.43
C LEU A 92 -9.55 12.16 11.93
N ASN A 93 -8.53 12.01 12.79
CA ASN A 93 -8.68 12.10 14.25
C ASN A 93 -9.80 11.20 14.82
N GLY A 94 -9.92 9.97 14.31
CA GLY A 94 -10.94 9.00 14.71
C GLY A 94 -12.32 9.20 14.05
N LYS A 95 -12.56 10.31 13.34
CA LYS A 95 -13.77 10.50 12.54
C LYS A 95 -13.59 9.88 11.15
N ALA A 96 -14.45 8.94 10.78
CA ALA A 96 -14.39 8.27 9.48
C ALA A 96 -14.41 9.28 8.31
N CYS A 97 -13.57 9.04 7.31
CA CYS A 97 -13.58 9.75 6.04
C CYS A 97 -14.43 9.00 5.02
N CYS A 98 -15.07 9.74 4.10
CA CYS A 98 -15.85 9.16 3.02
C CYS A 98 -14.97 8.31 2.09
N SER A 99 -15.50 7.17 1.65
CA SER A 99 -15.07 6.54 0.39
C SER A 99 -15.66 7.31 -0.80
N THR A 100 -15.26 6.95 -2.03
CA THR A 100 -15.86 7.50 -3.25
C THR A 100 -17.38 7.32 -3.33
N HIS A 101 -17.91 6.19 -2.86
CA HIS A 101 -19.37 5.99 -2.71
C HIS A 101 -19.94 6.90 -1.62
N GLY A 102 -19.25 7.00 -0.48
CA GLY A 102 -19.64 7.85 0.65
C GLY A 102 -19.73 9.34 0.31
N VAL A 103 -18.98 9.83 -0.68
CA VAL A 103 -19.09 11.21 -1.19
C VAL A 103 -20.51 11.50 -1.69
N LEU A 104 -21.12 10.54 -2.40
CA LEU A 104 -22.50 10.67 -2.84
C LEU A 104 -23.45 10.38 -1.69
N GLU A 105 -23.29 9.24 -1.01
CA GLU A 105 -24.23 8.78 0.02
C GLU A 105 -24.44 9.75 1.19
N CYS A 106 -23.42 10.54 1.54
CA CYS A 106 -23.49 11.53 2.61
C CYS A 106 -23.77 12.96 2.13
N SER A 107 -24.01 13.16 0.82
CA SER A 107 -24.21 14.50 0.27
C SER A 107 -25.54 15.12 0.65
N SER A 108 -25.52 16.42 0.91
CA SER A 108 -26.73 17.24 1.12
C SER A 108 -27.56 17.43 -0.16
N LEU A 109 -26.95 17.20 -1.34
CA LEU A 109 -27.61 17.28 -2.63
C LEU A 109 -28.53 16.08 -2.92
N ILE A 110 -28.42 15.02 -2.11
CA ILE A 110 -29.21 13.80 -2.26
C ILE A 110 -30.39 13.79 -1.28
N THR A 111 -31.53 13.28 -1.71
CA THR A 111 -32.74 13.20 -0.88
C THR A 111 -32.54 12.27 0.31
N GLN A 112 -33.23 12.56 1.42
CA GLN A 112 -33.18 11.73 2.62
C GLN A 112 -33.66 10.29 2.35
N ASP A 113 -34.62 10.11 1.43
CA ASP A 113 -35.11 8.79 1.01
C ASP A 113 -34.01 7.93 0.38
N PHE A 114 -33.09 8.54 -0.39
CA PHE A 114 -31.95 7.82 -0.94
C PHE A 114 -30.99 7.39 0.17
N GLN A 115 -30.69 8.28 1.11
CA GLN A 115 -29.75 7.98 2.20
C GLN A 115 -30.22 6.78 3.01
N VAL A 116 -31.53 6.73 3.33
CA VAL A 116 -32.17 5.59 4.01
C VAL A 116 -32.09 4.30 3.18
N GLN A 117 -32.19 4.38 1.85
CA GLN A 117 -32.04 3.20 0.99
C GLN A 117 -30.59 2.68 0.96
N ALA A 118 -29.62 3.58 0.81
CA ALA A 118 -28.20 3.23 0.84
C ALA A 118 -27.79 2.60 2.18
N GLU A 119 -28.25 3.19 3.29
CA GLU A 119 -28.00 2.67 4.65
C GLU A 119 -28.56 1.26 4.82
N LYS A 120 -29.82 1.00 4.42
CA LYS A 120 -30.42 -0.35 4.48
C LYS A 120 -29.68 -1.38 3.65
N VAL A 121 -29.16 -0.99 2.48
CA VAL A 121 -28.33 -1.86 1.65
C VAL A 121 -27.02 -2.15 2.38
N HIS A 122 -26.34 -1.14 2.91
CA HIS A 122 -25.11 -1.30 3.68
C HIS A 122 -25.29 -2.21 4.90
N GLU A 123 -26.31 -1.98 5.73
CA GLU A 123 -26.64 -2.78 6.91
C GLU A 123 -26.83 -4.27 6.60
N LYS A 124 -27.36 -4.59 5.40
CA LYS A 124 -27.56 -5.97 4.97
C LYS A 124 -26.27 -6.65 4.51
N TYR A 125 -25.47 -5.97 3.68
CA TYR A 125 -24.36 -6.62 2.97
C TYR A 125 -22.99 -6.48 3.66
N TYR A 126 -22.77 -5.40 4.42
CA TYR A 126 -21.49 -5.21 5.11
C TYR A 126 -21.19 -6.33 6.13
N PRO A 127 -22.14 -6.84 6.94
CA PRO A 127 -21.90 -7.99 7.80
C PRO A 127 -21.44 -9.24 7.03
N ILE A 128 -21.95 -9.45 5.81
CA ILE A 128 -21.60 -10.58 4.93
C ILE A 128 -20.17 -10.41 4.39
N GLU A 129 -19.81 -9.20 3.95
CA GLU A 129 -18.46 -8.88 3.47
C GLU A 129 -17.41 -9.23 4.53
N ILE A 130 -17.67 -8.86 5.78
CA ILE A 130 -16.71 -9.02 6.88
C ILE A 130 -16.81 -10.36 7.61
N ASP A 131 -17.73 -11.26 7.22
CA ASP A 131 -17.96 -12.53 7.91
C ASP A 131 -16.72 -13.45 7.80
N PRO A 132 -16.05 -13.80 8.91
CA PRO A 132 -14.85 -14.66 8.86
C PRO A 132 -15.17 -16.13 8.56
N TYR A 133 -16.44 -16.54 8.61
CA TYR A 133 -16.88 -17.93 8.43
C TYR A 133 -17.36 -18.22 6.99
N MET A 134 -17.55 -17.18 6.17
CA MET A 134 -17.88 -17.32 4.75
C MET A 134 -16.61 -17.26 3.88
N SER A 135 -16.50 -18.16 2.93
CA SER A 135 -15.47 -18.12 1.89
C SER A 135 -15.66 -16.92 0.96
N THR A 136 -14.59 -16.54 0.25
CA THR A 136 -14.67 -15.47 -0.76
C THR A 136 -15.69 -15.83 -1.85
N GLU A 137 -15.70 -17.09 -2.29
CA GLU A 137 -16.58 -17.62 -3.33
C GLU A 137 -18.05 -17.51 -2.94
N GLU A 138 -18.39 -17.78 -1.68
CA GLU A 138 -19.75 -17.62 -1.15
C GLU A 138 -20.17 -16.16 -1.04
N LYS A 139 -19.23 -15.24 -0.80
CA LYS A 139 -19.51 -13.80 -0.67
C LYS A 139 -19.71 -13.11 -2.01
N ILE A 140 -19.06 -13.57 -3.08
CA ILE A 140 -19.08 -12.90 -4.40
C ILE A 140 -20.50 -12.59 -4.89
N PRO A 141 -21.47 -13.53 -4.90
CA PRO A 141 -22.83 -13.23 -5.35
C PRO A 141 -23.51 -12.12 -4.53
N TYR A 142 -23.25 -12.03 -3.23
CA TYR A 142 -23.77 -10.98 -2.37
C TYR A 142 -23.14 -9.62 -2.65
N MET A 143 -21.83 -9.59 -2.95
CA MET A 143 -21.15 -8.34 -3.32
C MET A 143 -21.65 -7.82 -4.67
N VAL A 144 -21.89 -8.72 -5.64
CA VAL A 144 -22.54 -8.35 -6.91
C VAL A 144 -23.93 -7.78 -6.66
N GLU A 145 -24.75 -8.41 -5.82
CA GLU A 145 -26.08 -7.91 -5.47
C GLU A 145 -26.02 -6.54 -4.76
N TRP A 146 -25.08 -6.37 -3.82
CA TRP A 146 -24.84 -5.11 -3.12
C TRP A 146 -24.55 -3.98 -4.11
N TYR A 147 -23.49 -4.11 -4.89
CA TYR A 147 -23.07 -3.07 -5.84
C TYR A 147 -24.15 -2.79 -6.89
N THR A 148 -24.84 -3.82 -7.38
CA THR A 148 -25.96 -3.64 -8.32
C THR A 148 -27.06 -2.77 -7.71
N LYS A 149 -27.40 -2.98 -6.44
CA LYS A 149 -28.39 -2.16 -5.73
C LYS A 149 -27.88 -0.76 -5.45
N SER A 150 -26.66 -0.61 -4.94
CA SER A 150 -26.05 0.71 -4.70
C SER A 150 -26.00 1.54 -5.98
N HIS A 151 -25.57 0.95 -7.10
CA HIS A 151 -25.55 1.62 -8.41
C HIS A 151 -26.96 1.97 -8.90
N ALA A 152 -27.95 1.08 -8.74
CA ALA A 152 -29.33 1.37 -9.12
C ALA A 152 -29.94 2.52 -8.29
N ILE A 153 -29.58 2.61 -7.01
CA ILE A 153 -29.96 3.73 -6.16
C ILE A 153 -29.30 5.02 -6.70
N LEU A 154 -27.99 4.99 -7.03
CA LEU A 154 -27.25 6.12 -7.60
C LEU A 154 -27.79 6.63 -8.94
N VAL A 155 -28.27 5.76 -9.83
CA VAL A 155 -28.91 6.19 -11.09
C VAL A 155 -30.14 7.08 -10.82
N ASN A 156 -30.83 6.86 -9.70
CA ASN A 156 -32.05 7.58 -9.35
C ASN A 156 -31.85 8.74 -8.35
N CYS A 157 -30.60 9.10 -8.02
CA CYS A 157 -30.33 10.09 -6.97
C CYS A 157 -30.49 11.55 -7.42
N GLY A 158 -30.63 11.80 -8.72
CA GLY A 158 -30.79 13.14 -9.29
C GLY A 158 -29.51 13.95 -9.40
N ILE A 159 -28.35 13.38 -9.03
CA ILE A 159 -27.04 14.01 -9.21
C ILE A 159 -26.70 14.07 -10.69
N LYS A 160 -26.22 15.24 -11.12
CA LYS A 160 -25.71 15.46 -12.46
C LYS A 160 -24.18 15.47 -12.45
N LYS A 161 -23.59 15.19 -13.61
CA LYS A 161 -22.13 15.23 -13.83
C LYS A 161 -21.49 16.55 -13.35
N ARG A 162 -22.19 17.68 -13.54
CA ARG A 162 -21.73 19.02 -13.16
C ARG A 162 -21.62 19.21 -11.64
N ASP A 163 -22.30 18.38 -10.85
CA ASP A 163 -22.35 18.51 -9.38
C ASP A 163 -21.16 17.78 -8.73
N ILE A 164 -20.44 16.92 -9.46
CA ILE A 164 -19.30 16.11 -8.97
C ILE A 164 -18.22 16.96 -8.27
N PRO A 165 -17.75 18.10 -8.82
CA PRO A 165 -16.76 18.93 -8.13
C PRO A 165 -17.25 19.43 -6.76
N GLN A 166 -18.50 19.89 -6.69
CA GLN A 166 -19.11 20.35 -5.44
C GLN A 166 -19.27 19.20 -4.44
N LEU A 167 -19.67 18.01 -4.90
CA LEU A 167 -19.78 16.82 -4.05
C LEU A 167 -18.45 16.48 -3.38
N VAL A 168 -17.35 16.51 -4.14
CA VAL A 168 -16.02 16.26 -3.60
C VAL A 168 -15.63 17.33 -2.59
N GLU A 169 -15.79 18.61 -2.94
CA GLU A 169 -15.45 19.76 -2.11
C GLU A 169 -16.19 19.79 -0.76
N GLU A 170 -17.47 19.44 -0.74
CA GLU A 170 -18.31 19.46 0.47
C GLU A 170 -18.20 18.18 1.32
N SER A 171 -17.60 17.12 0.78
CA SER A 171 -17.51 15.84 1.48
C SER A 171 -16.38 15.78 2.52
N SER A 172 -16.30 14.66 3.23
CA SER A 172 -15.17 14.37 4.15
C SER A 172 -14.08 13.50 3.52
N ILE A 173 -14.09 13.31 2.19
CA ILE A 173 -13.04 12.57 1.52
C ILE A 173 -11.72 13.35 1.61
N MET A 174 -10.64 12.66 1.95
CA MET A 174 -9.33 13.26 2.12
C MET A 174 -8.25 12.28 1.70
N LEU A 175 -7.18 12.78 1.09
CA LEU A 175 -5.99 11.98 0.81
C LEU A 175 -5.13 11.81 2.07
N ARG A 176 -4.36 10.72 2.14
CA ARG A 176 -3.36 10.51 3.20
C ARG A 176 -2.29 11.61 3.15
N ASP A 177 -1.73 11.96 4.31
CA ASP A 177 -0.64 12.96 4.38
C ASP A 177 0.54 12.51 3.51
N GLY A 178 1.01 13.36 2.58
CA GLY A 178 2.14 13.04 1.71
C GLY A 178 1.76 12.48 0.33
N CYS A 179 0.47 12.29 0.03
CA CYS A 179 0.03 11.86 -1.30
C CYS A 179 0.47 12.81 -2.43
N GLU A 180 0.48 14.12 -2.19
CA GLU A 180 0.94 15.12 -3.16
C GLU A 180 2.38 14.83 -3.60
N SER A 181 3.31 14.78 -2.63
CA SER A 181 4.72 14.47 -2.90
C SER A 181 4.92 13.08 -3.50
N PHE A 182 4.11 12.11 -3.09
CA PHE A 182 4.17 10.76 -3.65
C PHE A 182 3.82 10.76 -5.14
N PHE A 183 2.69 11.35 -5.53
CA PHE A 183 2.27 11.38 -6.92
C PHE A 183 3.16 12.28 -7.79
N GLU A 184 3.64 13.40 -7.24
CA GLU A 184 4.61 14.28 -7.91
C GLU A 184 5.91 13.52 -8.21
N MET A 185 6.48 12.82 -7.21
CA MET A 185 7.71 12.02 -7.39
C MET A 185 7.54 10.92 -8.44
N LEU A 186 6.40 10.21 -8.43
CA LEU A 186 6.10 9.20 -9.44
C LEU A 186 5.98 9.82 -10.84
N HIS A 187 5.39 11.01 -10.93
CA HIS A 187 5.26 11.74 -12.19
C HIS A 187 6.61 12.19 -12.74
N GLU A 188 7.45 12.83 -11.92
CA GLU A 188 8.78 13.32 -12.29
C GLU A 188 9.67 12.19 -12.85
N HIS A 189 9.56 11.00 -12.26
CA HIS A 189 10.32 9.82 -12.67
C HIS A 189 9.61 8.98 -13.75
N GLN A 190 8.46 9.45 -14.26
CA GLN A 190 7.66 8.78 -15.28
C GLN A 190 7.31 7.34 -14.90
N ILE A 191 6.97 7.11 -13.64
CA ILE A 191 6.56 5.81 -13.13
C ILE A 191 5.09 5.56 -13.52
N PRO A 192 4.78 4.55 -14.35
CA PRO A 192 3.40 4.20 -14.65
C PRO A 192 2.69 3.79 -13.36
N THR A 193 1.54 4.40 -13.12
CA THR A 193 0.77 4.17 -11.89
C THR A 193 -0.65 3.83 -12.25
N LEU A 194 -1.07 2.60 -11.93
CA LEU A 194 -2.44 2.15 -12.10
C LEU A 194 -3.17 2.30 -10.77
N VAL A 195 -4.22 3.11 -10.76
CA VAL A 195 -5.19 3.18 -9.68
C VAL A 195 -6.35 2.26 -10.03
N PHE A 196 -6.50 1.14 -9.33
CA PHE A 196 -7.52 0.13 -9.58
C PHE A 196 -8.49 0.04 -8.39
N SER A 197 -9.60 0.76 -8.51
CA SER A 197 -10.55 0.97 -7.44
C SER A 197 -11.89 0.28 -7.73
N ALA A 198 -12.46 -0.38 -6.72
CA ALA A 198 -13.85 -0.84 -6.75
C ALA A 198 -14.85 0.29 -6.41
N GLY A 199 -14.36 1.52 -6.22
CA GLY A 199 -15.15 2.72 -5.98
C GLY A 199 -15.75 3.31 -7.25
N LEU A 200 -16.05 4.61 -7.19
CA LEU A 200 -16.62 5.40 -8.29
C LEU A 200 -15.53 6.20 -8.99
N GLY A 201 -15.29 5.88 -10.27
CA GLY A 201 -14.18 6.44 -11.05
C GLY A 201 -14.24 7.96 -11.23
N ASP A 202 -15.42 8.51 -11.53
CA ASP A 202 -15.57 9.96 -11.74
C ASP A 202 -15.30 10.76 -10.45
N ILE A 203 -15.71 10.23 -9.30
CA ILE A 203 -15.47 10.83 -7.98
C ILE A 203 -13.99 10.72 -7.59
N LEU A 204 -13.38 9.56 -7.84
CA LEU A 204 -11.96 9.31 -7.63
C LEU A 204 -11.10 10.31 -8.40
N GLU A 205 -11.36 10.44 -9.71
CA GLU A 205 -10.59 11.36 -10.57
C GLU A 205 -10.78 12.81 -10.14
N GLU A 206 -12.01 13.21 -9.80
CA GLU A 206 -12.27 14.57 -9.32
C GLU A 206 -11.59 14.82 -7.96
N THR A 207 -11.57 13.83 -7.07
CA THR A 207 -10.84 13.91 -5.79
C THR A 207 -9.35 14.15 -6.03
N LEU A 208 -8.72 13.39 -6.92
CA LEU A 208 -7.31 13.62 -7.25
C LEU A 208 -7.06 15.00 -7.87
N LYS A 209 -7.98 15.52 -8.70
CA LYS A 209 -7.86 16.89 -9.25
C LYS A 209 -8.00 17.95 -8.17
N HIS A 210 -8.99 17.81 -7.29
CA HIS A 210 -9.23 18.72 -6.17
C HIS A 210 -7.99 18.87 -5.28
N PHE A 211 -7.32 17.75 -4.98
CA PHE A 211 -6.08 17.73 -4.21
C PHE A 211 -4.79 17.86 -5.04
N GLN A 212 -4.87 18.31 -6.30
CA GLN A 212 -3.71 18.53 -7.18
C GLN A 212 -2.80 17.30 -7.37
N CYS A 213 -3.35 16.10 -7.24
CA CYS A 213 -2.68 14.81 -7.34
C CYS A 213 -2.95 14.06 -8.66
N TYR A 214 -3.62 14.71 -9.63
CA TYR A 214 -3.95 14.10 -10.92
C TYR A 214 -2.84 14.35 -11.95
N PHE A 215 -2.03 13.33 -12.25
CA PHE A 215 -0.90 13.43 -13.18
C PHE A 215 -1.05 12.55 -14.43
N PRO A 216 -0.44 12.92 -15.58
CA PRO A 216 -0.56 12.18 -16.85
C PRO A 216 -0.09 10.71 -16.84
N ASN A 217 0.79 10.32 -15.91
CA ASN A 217 1.28 8.95 -15.76
C ASN A 217 0.29 8.03 -15.02
N LEU A 218 -0.81 8.58 -14.50
CA LEU A 218 -1.88 7.82 -13.86
C LEU A 218 -2.76 7.16 -14.92
N LYS A 219 -3.16 5.92 -14.63
CA LYS A 219 -4.21 5.18 -15.34
C LYS A 219 -5.22 4.68 -14.32
N PHE A 220 -6.46 4.58 -14.74
CA PHE A 220 -7.57 4.30 -13.85
C PHE A 220 -8.37 3.11 -14.37
N ILE A 221 -8.71 2.20 -13.46
CA ILE A 221 -9.72 1.16 -13.66
C ILE A 221 -10.68 1.27 -12.48
N SER A 222 -11.93 1.60 -12.75
CA SER A 222 -12.96 1.80 -11.71
C SER A 222 -14.38 1.75 -12.29
N ASN A 223 -15.40 1.82 -11.44
CA ASN A 223 -16.79 1.90 -11.86
C ASN A 223 -17.11 3.33 -12.31
N TYR A 224 -17.09 3.59 -13.62
CA TYR A 224 -17.43 4.90 -14.16
C TYR A 224 -18.92 5.04 -14.41
N MET A 225 -19.48 6.16 -14.00
CA MET A 225 -20.85 6.52 -14.32
C MET A 225 -20.99 6.78 -15.82
N GLN A 226 -22.12 6.34 -16.36
CA GLN A 226 -22.57 6.69 -17.70
C GLN A 226 -23.56 7.85 -17.59
N PHE A 227 -23.31 8.91 -18.37
CA PHE A 227 -24.14 10.11 -18.39
C PHE A 227 -24.83 10.26 -19.74
N ASP A 228 -26.06 10.79 -19.73
CA ASP A 228 -26.73 11.28 -20.94
C ASP A 228 -26.24 12.69 -21.35
N ASP A 229 -26.81 13.22 -22.44
CA ASP A 229 -26.45 14.55 -22.97
C ASP A 229 -26.79 15.71 -22.01
N GLU A 230 -27.72 15.49 -21.08
CA GLU A 230 -28.09 16.46 -20.04
C GLU A 230 -27.25 16.31 -18.76
N GLY A 231 -26.34 15.34 -18.74
CA GLY A 231 -25.46 15.04 -17.62
C GLY A 231 -26.13 14.24 -16.50
N ASN A 232 -27.29 13.61 -16.72
CA ASN A 232 -27.92 12.73 -15.74
C ASN A 232 -27.25 11.35 -15.76
N ILE A 233 -27.14 10.70 -14.60
CA ILE A 233 -26.61 9.33 -14.49
C ILE A 233 -27.65 8.37 -15.08
N ILE A 234 -27.27 7.56 -16.07
CA ILE A 234 -28.13 6.57 -16.72
C ILE A 234 -27.67 5.12 -16.50
N GLY A 235 -26.51 4.93 -15.87
CA GLY A 235 -25.94 3.62 -15.60
C GLY A 235 -24.45 3.70 -15.30
N PHE A 236 -23.77 2.57 -15.46
CA PHE A 236 -22.33 2.42 -15.27
C PHE A 236 -21.70 1.76 -16.50
N LYS A 237 -20.48 2.16 -16.83
CA LYS A 237 -19.74 1.67 -17.99
C LYS A 237 -19.02 0.36 -17.67
N GLY A 238 -19.00 -0.54 -18.63
CA GLY A 238 -18.21 -1.77 -18.57
C GLY A 238 -18.74 -2.79 -17.56
N GLU A 239 -17.86 -3.70 -17.14
CA GLU A 239 -18.19 -4.72 -16.15
C GLU A 239 -18.03 -4.16 -14.72
N LEU A 240 -18.90 -4.62 -13.83
CA LEU A 240 -18.88 -4.23 -12.42
C LEU A 240 -17.56 -4.66 -11.76
N ILE A 241 -16.93 -3.72 -11.05
CA ILE A 241 -15.76 -3.99 -10.20
C ILE A 241 -16.20 -3.91 -8.74
N HIS A 242 -15.95 -4.98 -7.98
CA HIS A 242 -16.14 -5.07 -6.53
C HIS A 242 -14.86 -5.60 -5.87
N MET A 243 -14.82 -5.63 -4.53
CA MET A 243 -13.61 -5.98 -3.77
C MET A 243 -13.01 -7.36 -4.06
N TYR A 244 -13.75 -8.31 -4.65
CA TYR A 244 -13.28 -9.69 -4.89
C TYR A 244 -13.01 -10.03 -6.36
N ASN A 245 -13.23 -9.11 -7.30
CA ASN A 245 -12.97 -9.35 -8.72
C ASN A 245 -11.94 -8.38 -9.32
N LYS A 246 -11.15 -7.71 -8.46
CA LYS A 246 -10.05 -6.85 -8.90
C LYS A 246 -8.96 -7.69 -9.56
N ASN A 247 -9.08 -7.90 -10.85
CA ASN A 247 -8.06 -8.54 -11.67
C ASN A 247 -7.80 -7.69 -12.93
N ARG A 248 -6.63 -7.05 -13.01
CA ARG A 248 -6.32 -6.15 -14.13
C ARG A 248 -6.22 -6.88 -15.46
N THR A 249 -5.97 -8.20 -15.48
CA THR A 249 -5.91 -8.96 -16.74
C THR A 249 -7.27 -9.06 -17.42
N SER A 250 -8.35 -8.95 -16.65
CA SER A 250 -9.72 -9.01 -17.17
C SER A 250 -10.22 -7.67 -17.69
N VAL A 251 -9.61 -6.55 -17.28
CA VAL A 251 -10.15 -5.20 -17.49
C VAL A 251 -9.20 -4.27 -18.23
N ALA A 252 -7.88 -4.49 -18.14
CA ALA A 252 -6.89 -3.61 -18.78
C ALA A 252 -6.73 -3.93 -20.28
N THR A 253 -6.43 -2.89 -21.05
CA THR A 253 -6.25 -3.01 -22.50
C THR A 253 -4.89 -3.61 -22.86
N PRO A 254 -4.75 -4.25 -24.04
CA PRO A 254 -3.45 -4.66 -24.57
C PRO A 254 -2.43 -3.51 -24.64
N GLU A 255 -2.90 -2.28 -24.89
CA GLU A 255 -2.08 -1.07 -24.89
C GLU A 255 -1.48 -0.78 -23.51
N TYR A 256 -2.26 -0.92 -22.43
CA TYR A 256 -1.75 -0.78 -21.07
C TYR A 256 -0.60 -1.78 -20.82
N PHE A 257 -0.80 -3.06 -21.14
CA PHE A 257 0.22 -4.09 -20.94
C PHE A 257 1.47 -3.89 -21.80
N HIS A 258 1.31 -3.36 -23.01
CA HIS A 258 2.43 -2.98 -23.86
C HIS A 258 3.28 -1.87 -23.21
N ASN A 259 2.62 -0.84 -22.68
CA ASN A 259 3.27 0.32 -22.06
C ASN A 259 4.02 -0.03 -20.76
N VAL A 260 3.59 -1.09 -20.05
CA VAL A 260 4.23 -1.53 -18.80
C VAL A 260 5.06 -2.82 -18.95
N LYS A 261 5.30 -3.29 -20.17
CA LYS A 261 5.97 -4.58 -20.43
C LYS A 261 7.38 -4.67 -19.82
N GLU A 262 8.13 -3.58 -19.85
CA GLU A 262 9.49 -3.52 -19.27
C GLU A 262 9.48 -3.17 -17.77
N LYS A 263 8.31 -2.87 -17.20
CA LYS A 263 8.15 -2.50 -15.80
C LYS A 263 7.98 -3.75 -14.92
N THR A 264 9.02 -4.56 -14.82
CA THR A 264 8.96 -5.86 -14.14
C THR A 264 8.93 -5.81 -12.61
N ASN A 265 9.11 -4.62 -12.03
CA ASN A 265 9.11 -4.37 -10.60
C ASN A 265 7.84 -3.61 -10.19
N ILE A 266 7.12 -4.12 -9.19
CA ILE A 266 5.84 -3.55 -8.76
C ILE A 266 5.85 -3.23 -7.27
N VAL A 267 5.39 -2.03 -6.92
CA VAL A 267 4.88 -1.73 -5.58
C VAL A 267 3.36 -1.80 -5.64
N LEU A 268 2.79 -2.72 -4.86
CA LEU A 268 1.35 -2.89 -4.73
C LEU A 268 0.87 -2.31 -3.41
N LEU A 269 -0.16 -1.45 -3.47
CA LEU A 269 -0.76 -0.79 -2.32
C LEU A 269 -2.25 -1.16 -2.26
N GLY A 270 -2.72 -1.59 -1.10
CA GLY A 270 -4.13 -1.87 -0.88
C GLY A 270 -4.48 -1.90 0.60
N ASP A 271 -5.75 -1.78 0.93
CA ASP A 271 -6.24 -1.83 2.31
C ASP A 271 -7.06 -3.10 2.57
N SER A 272 -7.37 -3.87 1.52
CA SER A 272 -8.15 -5.10 1.58
C SER A 272 -7.35 -6.31 1.07
N LEU A 273 -7.76 -7.51 1.47
CA LEU A 273 -7.15 -8.74 0.93
C LEU A 273 -7.48 -8.96 -0.56
N GLY A 274 -8.57 -8.37 -1.05
CA GLY A 274 -8.95 -8.42 -2.45
C GLY A 274 -7.98 -7.68 -3.36
N ASP A 275 -7.29 -6.66 -2.83
CA ASP A 275 -6.30 -5.87 -3.58
C ASP A 275 -5.07 -6.68 -3.99
N LEU A 276 -4.80 -7.80 -3.31
CA LEU A 276 -3.74 -8.73 -3.70
C LEU A 276 -3.99 -9.34 -5.09
N GLY A 277 -5.27 -9.40 -5.51
CA GLY A 277 -5.69 -9.87 -6.82
C GLY A 277 -5.44 -8.88 -7.96
N MET A 278 -5.16 -7.59 -7.66
CA MET A 278 -5.07 -6.54 -8.68
C MET A 278 -4.09 -6.85 -9.82
N LEU A 279 -3.07 -7.66 -9.55
CA LEU A 279 -2.04 -8.02 -10.54
C LEU A 279 -2.44 -9.16 -11.47
N GLY A 280 -3.48 -9.93 -11.13
CA GLY A 280 -3.83 -11.19 -11.78
C GLY A 280 -2.72 -12.24 -11.71
N ASP A 281 -2.87 -13.32 -12.47
CA ASP A 281 -1.90 -14.43 -12.56
C ASP A 281 -0.73 -14.12 -13.53
N VAL A 282 -0.18 -12.91 -13.48
CA VAL A 282 0.83 -12.47 -14.46
C VAL A 282 2.22 -13.01 -14.12
N GLU A 283 2.73 -13.89 -14.99
CA GLU A 283 4.06 -14.52 -14.89
C GLU A 283 5.26 -13.59 -15.17
N SER A 284 5.03 -12.39 -15.71
CA SER A 284 6.11 -11.50 -16.17
C SER A 284 6.74 -10.59 -15.11
N GLN A 285 6.37 -10.74 -13.84
CA GLN A 285 6.83 -9.87 -12.75
C GLN A 285 8.07 -10.46 -12.06
N GLU A 286 9.16 -9.70 -12.00
CA GLU A 286 10.40 -10.11 -11.33
C GLU A 286 10.32 -9.84 -9.81
N VAL A 287 9.70 -8.73 -9.42
CA VAL A 287 9.65 -8.26 -8.02
C VAL A 287 8.30 -7.63 -7.74
N VAL A 288 7.66 -8.06 -6.64
CA VAL A 288 6.41 -7.45 -6.15
C VAL A 288 6.55 -7.21 -4.66
N LEU A 289 6.57 -5.94 -4.25
CA LEU A 289 6.48 -5.54 -2.85
C LEU A 289 5.02 -5.17 -2.54
N ARG A 290 4.40 -5.87 -1.60
CA ARG A 290 3.00 -5.65 -1.20
C ARG A 290 2.92 -4.91 0.12
N ILE A 291 2.24 -3.77 0.13
CA ILE A 291 2.02 -2.93 1.30
C ILE A 291 0.52 -2.86 1.58
N GLY A 292 0.13 -3.34 2.76
CA GLY A 292 -1.27 -3.42 3.20
C GLY A 292 -1.59 -2.37 4.26
N PHE A 293 -2.61 -1.55 4.04
CA PHE A 293 -3.13 -0.61 5.04
C PHE A 293 -4.20 -1.30 5.90
N LEU A 294 -3.90 -1.56 7.17
CA LEU A 294 -4.84 -2.17 8.10
C LEU A 294 -5.52 -1.08 8.95
N ASN A 295 -6.65 -0.59 8.45
CA ASN A 295 -7.35 0.58 8.99
C ASN A 295 -8.37 0.27 10.08
N ASN A 296 -8.89 -0.96 10.14
CA ASN A 296 -9.95 -1.35 11.07
C ASN A 296 -9.79 -2.81 11.52
N LYS A 297 -10.50 -3.19 12.59
CA LYS A 297 -10.53 -4.56 13.13
C LYS A 297 -9.12 -5.15 13.26
N ILE A 298 -8.19 -4.35 13.77
CA ILE A 298 -6.75 -4.61 13.72
C ILE A 298 -6.43 -5.95 14.37
N GLU A 299 -6.95 -6.19 15.58
CA GLU A 299 -6.70 -7.43 16.33
C GLU A 299 -7.18 -8.68 15.58
N GLU A 300 -8.36 -8.60 14.96
CA GLU A 300 -8.99 -9.69 14.22
C GLU A 300 -8.24 -10.01 12.91
N ARG A 301 -7.78 -8.97 12.19
CA ARG A 301 -7.29 -9.09 10.81
C ARG A 301 -5.77 -9.12 10.69
N LEU A 302 -5.03 -8.64 11.68
CA LEU A 302 -3.57 -8.47 11.59
C LEU A 302 -2.83 -9.75 11.21
N GLN A 303 -3.23 -10.90 11.76
CA GLN A 303 -2.57 -12.17 11.43
C GLN A 303 -2.72 -12.53 9.95
N GLN A 304 -3.88 -12.28 9.35
CA GLN A 304 -4.13 -12.57 7.94
C GLN A 304 -3.39 -11.58 7.03
N TYR A 305 -3.37 -10.29 7.42
CA TYR A 305 -2.63 -9.27 6.67
C TYR A 305 -1.13 -9.55 6.69
N MET A 306 -0.56 -9.88 7.85
CA MET A 306 0.86 -10.25 7.99
C MET A 306 1.25 -11.50 7.23
N LYS A 307 0.31 -12.39 6.91
CA LYS A 307 0.56 -13.55 6.05
C LYS A 307 0.54 -13.21 4.56
N SER A 308 -0.15 -12.14 4.18
CA SER A 308 -0.52 -11.86 2.78
C SER A 308 0.22 -10.66 2.18
N PHE A 309 0.55 -9.67 3.01
CA PHE A 309 1.35 -8.50 2.65
C PHE A 309 2.78 -8.62 3.19
N ASP A 310 3.76 -8.06 2.47
CA ASP A 310 5.15 -8.03 2.93
C ASP A 310 5.33 -6.98 4.04
N ILE A 311 4.65 -5.83 3.91
CA ILE A 311 4.58 -4.75 4.91
C ILE A 311 3.12 -4.46 5.24
N VAL A 312 2.79 -4.36 6.54
CA VAL A 312 1.46 -3.97 7.02
C VAL A 312 1.57 -2.65 7.80
N LEU A 313 0.72 -1.69 7.46
CA LEU A 313 0.64 -0.37 8.06
C LEU A 313 -0.61 -0.32 8.95
N ILE A 314 -0.41 -0.40 10.26
CA ILE A 314 -1.51 -0.39 11.22
C ILE A 314 -1.94 1.05 11.46
N ASP A 315 -3.18 1.35 11.08
CA ASP A 315 -3.83 2.64 11.29
C ASP A 315 -2.95 3.86 10.92
N ASP A 316 -2.24 3.75 9.79
CA ASP A 316 -1.39 4.84 9.32
C ASP A 316 -2.18 5.76 8.40
N GLN A 317 -2.47 6.98 8.89
CA GLN A 317 -3.14 8.03 8.10
C GLN A 317 -2.21 8.82 7.18
N LYS A 318 -0.93 8.42 7.10
CA LYS A 318 0.09 9.02 6.25
C LYS A 318 0.44 8.09 5.09
N ALA A 319 0.74 8.69 3.95
CA ALA A 319 1.34 8.02 2.82
C ALA A 319 2.76 7.65 3.23
N LEU A 320 3.01 6.36 3.44
CA LEU A 320 4.34 5.82 3.75
C LEU A 320 5.12 5.66 2.43
N PHE A 321 5.38 6.76 1.74
CA PHE A 321 6.15 6.78 0.50
C PHE A 321 7.22 7.87 0.52
#